data_AF-F9UJQ3-F1
#
_entry.id   AF-F9UJQ3-F1
#
_cell.length_a   1.000
_cell.length_b   1.000
_cell.length_c   1.000
_cell.angle_alpha   90.00
_cell.angle_beta   90.00
_cell.angle_gamma   90.00
#
_symmetry.space_group_name_H-M   'P 1'
#
loop_
_entity.id
_entity.type
_entity.pdbx_description
1 polymer ?
#
loop_
_entity_poly.entity_id
_entity_poly.type
_entity_poly.pdbx_seq_one_letter_code
_entity_poly.pdbx_strand_id
1 'polypeptide(L)'
;MVFMKRKLKWLSLFSFSISPIFLSASCYNKTKNDSNFSNELNSQSFLNLINNSKKITKEQLILKLNNYLVNHSTKSIIKDLNVKNENLVIYANNQNYQMKNVNLEKINSGIYPEIINNSYKLEKNSNSKNSFRILFSNLPISYTNKEKFETRIWTENNANGYNSLSYRLPNLQLLSYLAQTTNLLNDPFKNPKTEMRIEGFLASKLQQEKYLNELLFYIKEFNFDENIQKISFKSLVKTNNYLTATLDFLDDNNKSLLNQNDQIKIYLDEFQNNENFYAQYKDVLTNKTLNLNDDLENVNLVLFNEQYQNPTIKFKDNILGINEYDQTMHPDKKYKQFNINLFKYLFDNYQDLIEITNVENKNIKIEKFEFSKLLNNSLSIGKLFLNDGQKTYPWFSINFTPHKHLFDGFIIKNELGLFSKLNSQNYFSYNTLKKENNQIEYPQGIDADEFFEQNFIDIVNFLIEENISNLILWNNFPMHERTSTYIVHNKNEFEKKLSLLFSQLVLLYYITNKENNTLIKEVKVKILDDDTNFGSIYLNFDFIDHNNQSLLNNNLKNQKYELKGFKGTNYKLIDEKRKELESQENKEYLEQPIKNQTLPYLKKAV
;
A
#
# COMPACT_ATOMS: atom_id res chain seq x y z
N MET A 1 -75.26 -5.25 73.09
CA MET A 1 -74.58 -4.54 74.20
C MET A 1 -73.29 -5.28 74.47
N VAL A 2 -72.10 -4.64 74.39
CA VAL A 2 -70.76 -5.20 74.74
C VAL A 2 -70.28 -6.37 73.82
N PHE A 3 -69.03 -6.50 73.33
CA PHE A 3 -67.81 -5.64 73.27
C PHE A 3 -66.91 -6.06 72.06
N MET A 4 -65.89 -5.23 71.73
CA MET A 4 -64.52 -5.51 71.18
C MET A 4 -64.15 -6.75 70.31
N LYS A 5 -63.12 -6.76 69.42
CA LYS A 5 -62.32 -5.75 68.67
C LYS A 5 -61.42 -6.47 67.61
N ARG A 6 -61.18 -5.78 66.47
CA ARG A 6 -59.91 -5.58 65.70
C ARG A 6 -58.61 -6.34 66.15
N LYS A 7 -57.64 -6.74 65.30
CA LYS A 7 -57.27 -6.29 63.91
C LYS A 7 -56.10 -7.11 63.26
N LEU A 8 -56.03 -7.12 61.90
CA LEU A 8 -54.82 -7.19 61.01
C LEU A 8 -53.88 -8.44 61.11
N LYS A 9 -53.07 -8.87 60.12
CA LYS A 9 -52.52 -8.43 58.80
C LYS A 9 -52.54 -9.65 57.82
N TRP A 10 -52.19 -9.67 56.51
CA TRP A 10 -51.95 -8.74 55.37
C TRP A 10 -52.11 -9.55 54.04
N LEU A 11 -52.45 -8.97 52.87
CA LEU A 11 -51.59 -8.51 51.74
C LEU A 11 -50.45 -9.48 51.29
N SER A 12 -50.24 -9.78 50.00
CA SER A 12 -50.84 -9.25 48.74
C SER A 12 -50.70 -10.16 47.51
N LEU A 13 -51.64 -10.00 46.55
CA LEU A 13 -51.54 -9.97 45.05
C LEU A 13 -50.36 -10.70 44.34
N PHE A 14 -50.52 -11.33 43.17
CA PHE A 14 -51.34 -10.95 42.01
C PHE A 14 -51.90 -12.16 41.24
N SER A 15 -52.98 -11.93 40.48
CA SER A 15 -53.48 -12.84 39.43
C SER A 15 -53.03 -12.36 38.04
N PHE A 16 -52.80 -13.27 37.10
CA PHE A 16 -52.83 -12.96 35.67
C PHE A 16 -53.51 -14.06 34.87
N SER A 17 -54.20 -13.67 33.80
CA SER A 17 -55.17 -14.48 33.06
C SER A 17 -54.58 -15.22 31.86
N ILE A 18 -55.22 -16.33 31.50
CA ILE A 18 -54.89 -17.16 30.34
C ILE A 18 -55.12 -16.37 29.03
N SER A 19 -54.23 -16.58 28.05
CA SER A 19 -54.38 -16.18 26.64
C SER A 19 -53.74 -17.27 25.77
N PRO A 20 -54.18 -17.44 24.50
CA PRO A 20 -53.93 -18.69 23.78
C PRO A 20 -52.45 -18.90 23.41
N ILE A 21 -52.05 -20.17 23.38
CA ILE A 21 -50.74 -20.60 22.88
C ILE A 21 -50.72 -20.40 21.37
N PHE A 22 -50.21 -19.25 20.93
CA PHE A 22 -49.68 -19.13 19.57
C PHE A 22 -48.46 -20.05 19.48
N LEU A 23 -48.55 -21.06 18.60
CA LEU A 23 -47.38 -21.81 18.13
C LEU A 23 -46.53 -20.87 17.27
N SER A 24 -45.72 -20.05 17.93
CA SER A 24 -44.61 -19.35 17.28
C SER A 24 -43.62 -20.40 16.80
N ALA A 25 -43.77 -20.82 15.53
CA ALA A 25 -42.78 -21.66 14.87
C ALA A 25 -41.41 -20.99 15.06
N SER A 26 -40.49 -21.71 15.71
CA SER A 26 -39.15 -21.19 15.98
C SER A 26 -38.35 -21.19 14.67
N CYS A 27 -38.60 -20.19 13.83
CA CYS A 27 -37.70 -19.77 12.79
C CYS A 27 -36.36 -19.45 13.46
N TYR A 28 -35.48 -20.45 13.46
CA TYR A 28 -34.16 -20.38 14.05
C TYR A 28 -33.46 -19.17 13.45
N ASN A 29 -33.13 -18.17 14.28
CA ASN A 29 -32.51 -16.93 13.83
C ASN A 29 -31.11 -17.25 13.29
N LYS A 30 -31.05 -17.58 12.00
CA LYS A 30 -29.81 -17.79 11.23
C LYS A 30 -28.97 -16.54 11.44
N THR A 31 -27.82 -16.68 12.09
CA THR A 31 -27.15 -15.50 12.64
C THR A 31 -26.65 -14.60 11.51
N LYS A 32 -26.43 -13.31 11.79
CA LYS A 32 -25.88 -12.37 10.79
C LYS A 32 -24.53 -12.85 10.21
N ASN A 33 -23.81 -13.72 10.93
CA ASN A 33 -22.60 -14.38 10.45
C ASN A 33 -22.92 -15.49 9.43
N ASP A 34 -23.95 -16.31 9.69
CA ASP A 34 -24.37 -17.42 8.83
C ASP A 34 -25.01 -16.92 7.53
N SER A 35 -25.71 -15.78 7.53
CA SER A 35 -26.17 -15.12 6.31
C SER A 35 -24.99 -14.61 5.47
N ASN A 36 -24.03 -13.94 6.10
CA ASN A 36 -22.86 -13.39 5.40
C ASN A 36 -21.99 -14.51 4.80
N PHE A 37 -21.71 -15.57 5.57
CA PHE A 37 -20.96 -16.73 5.09
C PHE A 37 -21.72 -17.47 3.98
N SER A 38 -23.04 -17.65 4.10
CA SER A 38 -23.88 -18.26 3.06
C SER A 38 -23.92 -17.43 1.77
N ASN A 39 -23.73 -16.11 1.84
CA ASN A 39 -23.60 -15.25 0.66
C ASN A 39 -22.19 -15.38 0.06
N GLU A 40 -21.15 -15.36 0.88
CA GLU A 40 -19.76 -15.44 0.43
C GLU A 40 -19.45 -16.78 -0.26
N LEU A 41 -19.98 -17.91 0.23
CA LEU A 41 -19.85 -19.20 -0.46
C LEU A 41 -20.47 -19.21 -1.87
N ASN A 42 -21.42 -18.32 -2.15
CA ASN A 42 -22.07 -18.17 -3.45
C ASN A 42 -21.51 -16.97 -4.25
N SER A 43 -20.44 -16.31 -3.78
CA SER A 43 -19.80 -15.22 -4.51
C SER A 43 -19.06 -15.74 -5.74
N GLN A 44 -19.05 -14.95 -6.82
CA GLN A 44 -18.34 -15.34 -8.05
C GLN A 44 -16.82 -15.46 -7.82
N SER A 45 -16.26 -14.69 -6.89
CA SER A 45 -14.86 -14.79 -6.46
C SER A 45 -14.58 -16.13 -5.76
N PHE A 46 -15.44 -16.56 -4.83
CA PHE A 46 -15.29 -17.86 -4.15
C PHE A 46 -15.45 -19.04 -5.12
N LEU A 47 -16.44 -18.98 -6.03
CA LEU A 47 -16.61 -19.99 -7.09
C LEU A 47 -15.41 -20.05 -8.05
N ASN A 48 -14.89 -18.89 -8.49
CA ASN A 48 -13.71 -18.80 -9.34
C ASN A 48 -12.45 -19.35 -8.65
N LEU A 49 -12.31 -19.14 -7.33
CA LEU A 49 -11.16 -19.62 -6.54
C LEU A 49 -11.00 -21.15 -6.60
N ILE A 50 -12.12 -21.87 -6.66
CA ILE A 50 -12.20 -23.33 -6.80
C ILE A 50 -12.05 -23.73 -8.27
N ASN A 51 -12.93 -23.21 -9.15
CA ASN A 51 -13.01 -23.67 -10.54
C ASN A 51 -11.74 -23.39 -11.35
N ASN A 52 -11.04 -22.29 -11.06
CA ASN A 52 -9.79 -21.91 -11.73
C ASN A 52 -8.53 -22.53 -11.07
N SER A 53 -8.67 -23.43 -10.08
CA SER A 53 -7.51 -24.10 -9.50
C SER A 53 -6.84 -25.05 -10.51
N LYS A 54 -5.57 -25.39 -10.27
CA LYS A 54 -4.98 -26.64 -10.80
C LYS A 54 -5.62 -27.85 -10.07
N LYS A 55 -5.34 -29.09 -10.47
CA LYS A 55 -5.77 -30.23 -9.66
C LYS A 55 -5.08 -30.17 -8.28
N ILE A 56 -5.84 -30.34 -7.21
CA ILE A 56 -5.44 -30.17 -5.81
C ILE A 56 -6.15 -31.20 -4.92
N THR A 57 -5.60 -31.50 -3.76
CA THR A 57 -6.28 -32.35 -2.77
C THR A 57 -7.44 -31.64 -2.11
N LYS A 58 -8.30 -32.42 -1.46
CA LYS A 58 -9.33 -31.93 -0.53
C LYS A 58 -8.74 -31.04 0.56
N GLU A 59 -7.59 -31.43 1.11
CA GLU A 59 -6.90 -30.75 2.21
C GLU A 59 -6.27 -29.42 1.74
N GLN A 60 -5.68 -29.42 0.53
CA GLN A 60 -5.24 -28.19 -0.15
C GLN A 60 -6.41 -27.24 -0.40
N LEU A 61 -7.57 -27.75 -0.82
CA LEU A 61 -8.76 -26.94 -1.04
C LEU A 61 -9.27 -26.34 0.29
N ILE A 62 -9.32 -27.11 1.38
CA ILE A 62 -9.68 -26.60 2.73
C ILE A 62 -8.75 -25.45 3.14
N LEU A 63 -7.43 -25.61 2.99
CA LEU A 63 -6.45 -24.55 3.31
C LEU A 63 -6.68 -23.29 2.45
N LYS A 64 -6.85 -23.46 1.13
CA LYS A 64 -7.05 -22.33 0.20
C LYS A 64 -8.35 -21.57 0.48
N LEU A 65 -9.45 -22.28 0.76
CA LEU A 65 -10.73 -21.65 1.11
C LEU A 65 -10.67 -20.94 2.46
N ASN A 66 -10.05 -21.54 3.49
CA ASN A 66 -9.86 -20.90 4.78
C ASN A 66 -8.97 -19.64 4.68
N ASN A 67 -7.91 -19.67 3.86
CA ASN A 67 -7.08 -18.49 3.61
C ASN A 67 -7.87 -17.33 2.98
N TYR A 68 -8.71 -17.63 1.99
CA TYR A 68 -9.62 -16.65 1.40
C TYR A 68 -10.59 -16.07 2.44
N LEU A 69 -11.21 -16.91 3.28
CA LEU A 69 -12.17 -16.46 4.30
C LEU A 69 -11.52 -15.54 5.34
N VAL A 70 -10.29 -15.83 5.78
CA VAL A 70 -9.51 -14.97 6.69
C VAL A 70 -9.24 -13.60 6.03
N ASN A 71 -8.77 -13.58 4.79
CA ASN A 71 -8.51 -12.34 4.06
C ASN A 71 -9.78 -11.48 3.87
N HIS A 72 -10.94 -12.11 3.68
CA HIS A 72 -12.25 -11.47 3.59
C HIS A 72 -12.95 -11.30 4.97
N SER A 73 -12.16 -11.22 6.06
CA SER A 73 -12.63 -10.95 7.44
C SER A 73 -13.76 -11.87 7.95
N THR A 74 -13.91 -13.05 7.37
CA THR A 74 -15.00 -13.97 7.67
C THR A 74 -14.63 -14.93 8.80
N LYS A 75 -15.38 -14.89 9.90
CA LYS A 75 -15.10 -15.66 11.13
C LYS A 75 -15.39 -17.16 11.04
N SER A 76 -15.85 -17.64 9.88
CA SER A 76 -16.18 -19.05 9.64
C SER A 76 -14.94 -19.84 9.26
N ILE A 77 -14.75 -21.03 9.86
CA ILE A 77 -13.69 -21.97 9.49
C ILE A 77 -14.33 -23.21 8.87
N ILE A 78 -13.88 -23.57 7.67
CA ILE A 78 -14.20 -24.83 7.00
C ILE A 78 -13.38 -25.94 7.67
N LYS A 79 -14.09 -26.93 8.21
CA LYS A 79 -13.54 -28.10 8.90
C LYS A 79 -13.43 -29.31 7.98
N ASP A 80 -14.37 -29.47 7.05
CA ASP A 80 -14.40 -30.61 6.12
C ASP A 80 -15.05 -30.26 4.78
N LEU A 81 -14.72 -31.04 3.75
CA LEU A 81 -15.31 -31.01 2.41
C LEU A 81 -15.70 -32.43 1.99
N ASN A 82 -16.87 -32.58 1.36
CA ASN A 82 -17.34 -33.86 0.83
C ASN A 82 -18.06 -33.66 -0.50
N VAL A 83 -18.06 -34.67 -1.37
CA VAL A 83 -18.73 -34.66 -2.66
C VAL A 83 -20.00 -35.50 -2.56
N LYS A 84 -21.17 -34.90 -2.80
CA LYS A 84 -22.46 -35.59 -2.76
C LYS A 84 -23.33 -35.14 -3.93
N ASN A 85 -23.81 -36.10 -4.72
CA ASN A 85 -24.72 -35.89 -5.85
C ASN A 85 -24.26 -34.72 -6.74
N GLU A 86 -23.02 -34.77 -7.24
CA GLU A 86 -22.38 -33.74 -8.09
C GLU A 86 -22.21 -32.35 -7.45
N ASN A 87 -22.45 -32.20 -6.15
CA ASN A 87 -22.27 -30.95 -5.41
C ASN A 87 -21.14 -31.05 -4.39
N LEU A 88 -20.47 -29.92 -4.14
CA LEU A 88 -19.52 -29.79 -3.03
C LEU A 88 -20.30 -29.45 -1.76
N VAL A 89 -20.15 -30.26 -0.72
CA VAL A 89 -20.71 -30.05 0.61
C VAL A 89 -19.61 -29.59 1.54
N ILE A 90 -19.76 -28.38 2.06
CA ILE A 90 -18.79 -27.71 2.94
C ILE A 90 -19.31 -27.77 4.38
N TYR A 91 -18.51 -28.32 5.29
CA TYR A 91 -18.81 -28.35 6.72
C TYR A 91 -18.08 -27.22 7.45
N ALA A 92 -18.84 -26.23 7.92
CA ALA A 92 -18.33 -25.04 8.60
C ALA A 92 -19.36 -24.56 9.63
N ASN A 93 -18.93 -23.89 10.72
CA ASN A 93 -19.82 -23.43 11.81
C ASN A 93 -20.77 -24.52 12.37
N ASN A 94 -20.34 -25.78 12.31
CA ASN A 94 -21.13 -26.98 12.66
C ASN A 94 -22.41 -27.18 11.80
N GLN A 95 -22.45 -26.63 10.59
CA GLN A 95 -23.52 -26.81 9.59
C GLN A 95 -22.94 -27.25 8.23
N ASN A 96 -23.78 -27.87 7.41
CA ASN A 96 -23.44 -28.26 6.03
C ASN A 96 -24.00 -27.23 5.04
N TYR A 97 -23.14 -26.73 4.16
CA TYR A 97 -23.48 -25.81 3.08
C TYR A 97 -23.26 -26.52 1.74
N GLN A 98 -24.24 -26.49 0.84
CA GLN A 98 -24.16 -27.16 -0.46
C GLN A 98 -23.90 -26.15 -1.57
N MET A 99 -22.80 -26.33 -2.30
CA MET A 99 -22.42 -25.53 -3.46
C MET A 99 -22.67 -26.29 -4.77
N LYS A 100 -23.32 -25.61 -5.71
CA LYS A 100 -23.52 -26.05 -7.10
C LYS A 100 -22.42 -25.50 -8.00
N ASN A 101 -22.34 -25.99 -9.24
CA ASN A 101 -21.47 -25.46 -10.30
C ASN A 101 -19.96 -25.46 -9.96
N VAL A 102 -19.52 -26.42 -9.14
CA VAL A 102 -18.10 -26.64 -8.81
C VAL A 102 -17.52 -27.71 -9.74
N ASN A 103 -16.37 -27.45 -10.34
CA ASN A 103 -15.65 -28.45 -11.14
C ASN A 103 -14.96 -29.47 -10.22
N LEU A 104 -15.64 -30.59 -9.98
CA LEU A 104 -15.19 -31.64 -9.08
C LEU A 104 -13.94 -32.40 -9.60
N GLU A 105 -13.67 -32.42 -10.90
CA GLU A 105 -12.48 -33.08 -11.47
C GLU A 105 -11.16 -32.43 -11.03
N LYS A 106 -11.23 -31.24 -10.42
CA LYS A 106 -10.10 -30.53 -9.80
C LYS A 106 -9.67 -31.17 -8.48
N ILE A 107 -10.56 -31.86 -7.78
CA ILE A 107 -10.28 -32.48 -6.49
C ILE A 107 -9.73 -33.88 -6.72
N ASN A 108 -8.47 -34.13 -6.34
CA ASN A 108 -7.86 -35.46 -6.37
C ASN A 108 -7.78 -36.09 -4.97
N SER A 109 -7.57 -37.41 -4.91
CA SER A 109 -7.37 -38.17 -3.67
C SER A 109 -5.90 -38.23 -3.24
N GLY A 110 -5.09 -37.23 -3.63
CA GLY A 110 -3.67 -37.12 -3.28
C GLY A 110 -2.71 -38.02 -4.06
N ILE A 111 -1.44 -37.88 -3.70
CA ILE A 111 -0.32 -38.69 -4.21
C ILE A 111 0.23 -39.52 -3.05
N TYR A 112 0.31 -40.83 -3.21
CA TYR A 112 1.01 -41.72 -2.28
C TYR A 112 2.52 -41.69 -2.58
N PRO A 113 3.37 -41.34 -1.60
CA PRO A 113 4.81 -41.33 -1.77
C PRO A 113 5.48 -42.57 -1.14
N GLU A 114 6.44 -43.15 -1.84
CA GLU A 114 7.23 -44.30 -1.42
C GLU A 114 8.72 -44.08 -1.77
N ILE A 115 9.64 -44.78 -1.12
CA ILE A 115 11.05 -44.84 -1.54
C ILE A 115 11.38 -46.29 -1.90
N ILE A 116 11.86 -46.48 -3.13
CA ILE A 116 12.40 -47.75 -3.61
C ILE A 116 13.80 -47.47 -4.16
N ASN A 117 14.79 -48.26 -3.73
CA ASN A 117 16.19 -48.13 -4.16
C ASN A 117 16.75 -46.71 -4.02
N ASN A 118 16.47 -46.05 -2.89
CA ASN A 118 16.81 -44.66 -2.55
C ASN A 118 16.14 -43.55 -3.41
N SER A 119 15.27 -43.93 -4.36
CA SER A 119 14.53 -43.02 -5.24
C SER A 119 13.05 -42.94 -4.86
N TYR A 120 12.45 -41.76 -4.98
CA TYR A 120 11.02 -41.55 -4.78
C TYR A 120 10.19 -42.26 -5.86
N LYS A 121 9.14 -42.95 -5.42
CA LYS A 121 8.03 -43.49 -6.24
C LYS A 121 6.75 -42.78 -5.84
N LEU A 122 5.97 -42.35 -6.83
CA LEU A 122 4.77 -41.52 -6.69
C LEU A 122 3.58 -42.18 -7.39
N GLU A 123 2.59 -42.61 -6.60
CA GLU A 123 1.35 -43.20 -7.11
C GLU A 123 0.19 -42.22 -6.97
N LYS A 124 -0.46 -41.88 -8.09
CA LYS A 124 -1.62 -40.98 -8.11
C LYS A 124 -2.88 -41.76 -7.77
N ASN A 125 -3.77 -41.16 -6.97
CA ASN A 125 -5.07 -41.71 -6.56
C ASN A 125 -5.00 -43.00 -5.70
N SER A 126 -3.84 -43.31 -5.11
CA SER A 126 -3.70 -44.46 -4.21
C SER A 126 -4.22 -44.11 -2.81
N ASN A 127 -5.05 -44.99 -2.24
CA ASN A 127 -5.57 -44.86 -0.87
C ASN A 127 -4.52 -45.25 0.20
N SER A 128 -3.35 -45.73 -0.22
CA SER A 128 -2.22 -46.01 0.66
C SER A 128 -1.70 -44.72 1.30
N LYS A 129 -1.06 -44.88 2.47
CA LYS A 129 -0.45 -43.83 3.27
C LYS A 129 0.94 -44.28 3.71
N ASN A 130 1.80 -43.31 3.99
CA ASN A 130 3.16 -43.52 4.46
C ASN A 130 3.47 -42.52 5.59
N SER A 131 4.54 -42.76 6.36
CA SER A 131 4.99 -41.76 7.35
C SER A 131 5.53 -40.52 6.64
N PHE A 132 5.14 -39.33 7.11
CA PHE A 132 5.63 -38.05 6.59
C PHE A 132 7.17 -37.89 6.64
N ARG A 133 7.88 -38.76 7.35
CA ARG A 133 9.35 -38.80 7.40
C ARG A 133 10.03 -38.97 6.03
N ILE A 134 9.30 -39.47 5.03
CA ILE A 134 9.73 -39.48 3.62
C ILE A 134 10.11 -38.07 3.10
N LEU A 135 9.51 -37.01 3.65
CA LEU A 135 9.85 -35.61 3.37
C LEU A 135 11.30 -35.25 3.73
N PHE A 136 11.94 -36.02 4.62
CA PHE A 136 13.28 -35.75 5.14
C PHE A 136 14.37 -36.55 4.42
N SER A 137 13.99 -37.47 3.54
CA SER A 137 14.91 -38.24 2.72
C SER A 137 15.62 -37.33 1.70
N ASN A 138 16.91 -37.59 1.46
CA ASN A 138 17.76 -36.84 0.53
C ASN A 138 17.85 -35.32 0.81
N LEU A 139 17.59 -34.89 2.06
CA LEU A 139 17.85 -33.52 2.52
C LEU A 139 19.34 -33.14 2.39
N PRO A 140 19.66 -31.85 2.20
CA PRO A 140 21.05 -31.38 2.11
C PRO A 140 21.75 -31.44 3.47
N ILE A 141 22.88 -32.14 3.53
CA ILE A 141 23.73 -32.23 4.75
C ILE A 141 24.41 -30.88 5.06
N SER A 142 24.67 -30.07 4.03
CA SER A 142 25.26 -28.74 4.09
C SER A 142 24.61 -27.82 3.06
N TYR A 143 24.74 -26.50 3.25
CA TYR A 143 24.15 -25.53 2.34
C TYR A 143 24.57 -25.77 0.88
N THR A 144 23.57 -25.92 0.04
CA THR A 144 23.65 -25.98 -1.42
C THR A 144 22.63 -24.99 -1.94
N ASN A 145 22.97 -24.16 -2.94
CA ASN A 145 21.98 -23.25 -3.51
C ASN A 145 20.89 -24.04 -4.25
N LYS A 146 19.68 -23.49 -4.28
CA LYS A 146 18.48 -24.11 -4.88
C LYS A 146 18.73 -24.80 -6.20
N GLU A 147 19.27 -24.11 -7.21
CA GLU A 147 19.52 -24.65 -8.55
C GLU A 147 20.32 -25.98 -8.53
N LYS A 148 21.41 -26.04 -7.75
CA LYS A 148 22.25 -27.24 -7.64
C LYS A 148 21.56 -28.34 -6.85
N PHE A 149 20.78 -27.99 -5.82
CA PHE A 149 19.98 -28.95 -5.07
C PHE A 149 18.87 -29.57 -5.93
N GLU A 150 18.12 -28.73 -6.66
CA GLU A 150 17.07 -29.14 -7.60
C GLU A 150 17.66 -30.03 -8.70
N THR A 151 18.78 -29.63 -9.31
CA THR A 151 19.46 -30.43 -10.32
C THR A 151 19.86 -31.80 -9.75
N ARG A 152 20.52 -31.83 -8.59
CA ARG A 152 20.96 -33.08 -7.94
C ARG A 152 19.79 -34.00 -7.64
N ILE A 153 18.76 -33.51 -6.95
CA ILE A 153 17.63 -34.35 -6.52
C ILE A 153 16.83 -34.87 -7.71
N TRP A 154 16.69 -34.11 -8.79
CA TRP A 154 16.04 -34.60 -10.01
C TRP A 154 16.92 -35.61 -10.76
N THR A 155 18.24 -35.42 -10.86
CA THR A 155 19.14 -36.46 -11.41
C THR A 155 19.07 -37.75 -10.59
N GLU A 156 19.09 -37.66 -9.27
CA GLU A 156 19.00 -38.81 -8.34
C GLU A 156 17.67 -39.58 -8.49
N ASN A 157 16.57 -38.93 -8.89
CA ASN A 157 15.22 -39.51 -8.90
C ASN A 157 14.62 -39.76 -10.31
N ASN A 158 15.31 -39.35 -11.38
CA ASN A 158 14.89 -39.58 -12.76
C ASN A 158 14.86 -41.09 -13.14
N ALA A 159 15.46 -41.97 -12.34
CA ALA A 159 15.42 -43.43 -12.52
C ALA A 159 13.99 -44.00 -12.58
N ASN A 160 13.02 -43.33 -11.95
CA ASN A 160 11.60 -43.70 -11.98
C ASN A 160 10.78 -42.93 -13.04
N GLY A 161 11.44 -42.22 -13.97
CA GLY A 161 10.80 -41.50 -15.09
C GLY A 161 10.09 -40.19 -14.73
N TYR A 162 10.27 -39.68 -13.50
CA TYR A 162 9.66 -38.43 -13.05
C TYR A 162 10.46 -37.20 -13.53
N ASN A 163 9.74 -36.20 -14.04
CA ASN A 163 10.29 -34.90 -14.42
C ASN A 163 9.61 -33.75 -13.66
N SER A 164 10.35 -32.66 -13.45
CA SER A 164 9.95 -31.47 -12.68
C SER A 164 8.77 -30.69 -13.27
N LEU A 165 8.49 -30.85 -14.56
CA LEU A 165 7.33 -30.23 -15.22
C LEU A 165 6.02 -30.96 -14.91
N SER A 166 6.09 -32.25 -14.57
CA SER A 166 4.93 -33.15 -14.42
C SER A 166 4.68 -33.64 -12.99
N TYR A 167 5.66 -33.49 -12.09
CA TYR A 167 5.64 -34.02 -10.72
C TYR A 167 6.33 -33.07 -9.74
N ARG A 168 5.90 -33.14 -8.48
CA ARG A 168 6.57 -32.56 -7.31
C ARG A 168 7.12 -33.72 -6.47
N LEU A 169 8.40 -33.69 -6.10
CA LEU A 169 8.96 -34.70 -5.19
C LEU A 169 8.55 -34.37 -3.74
N PRO A 170 8.22 -35.38 -2.93
CA PRO A 170 7.94 -35.24 -1.50
C PRO A 170 9.25 -35.06 -0.74
N ASN A 171 9.96 -33.97 -0.99
CA ASN A 171 11.20 -33.59 -0.31
C ASN A 171 11.04 -32.18 0.26
N LEU A 172 11.22 -32.04 1.58
CA LEU A 172 10.94 -30.81 2.31
C LEU A 172 11.75 -29.60 1.82
N GLN A 173 13.00 -29.81 1.39
CA GLN A 173 13.84 -28.75 0.84
C GLN A 173 13.31 -28.25 -0.51
N LEU A 174 12.92 -29.15 -1.42
CA LEU A 174 12.26 -28.77 -2.68
C LEU A 174 10.92 -28.05 -2.43
N LEU A 175 10.07 -28.59 -1.53
CA LEU A 175 8.79 -27.96 -1.19
C LEU A 175 8.98 -26.58 -0.52
N SER A 176 10.08 -26.37 0.22
CA SER A 176 10.41 -25.06 0.79
C SER A 176 10.76 -24.01 -0.26
N TYR A 177 11.55 -24.37 -1.29
CA TYR A 177 11.84 -23.46 -2.41
C TYR A 177 10.58 -23.11 -3.21
N LEU A 178 9.68 -24.08 -3.41
CA LEU A 178 8.37 -23.82 -4.01
C LEU A 178 7.50 -22.89 -3.14
N ALA A 179 7.51 -23.07 -1.81
CA ALA A 179 6.78 -22.22 -0.87
C ALA A 179 7.33 -20.78 -0.76
N GLN A 180 8.62 -20.58 -1.06
CA GLN A 180 9.27 -19.25 -1.15
C GLN A 180 8.91 -18.46 -2.41
N THR A 181 8.62 -19.14 -3.52
CA THR A 181 8.57 -18.56 -4.88
C THR A 181 7.16 -18.46 -5.46
N THR A 182 6.14 -19.00 -4.77
CA THR A 182 4.76 -19.08 -5.26
C THR A 182 3.75 -18.50 -4.26
N ASN A 183 2.49 -18.40 -4.67
CA ASN A 183 1.38 -17.92 -3.86
C ASN A 183 0.07 -18.65 -4.24
N LEU A 184 0.04 -19.98 -4.09
CA LEU A 184 -1.09 -20.82 -4.51
C LEU A 184 -2.29 -20.73 -3.54
N LEU A 185 -2.04 -20.24 -2.33
CA LEU A 185 -3.07 -19.84 -1.37
C LEU A 185 -3.78 -18.52 -1.74
N ASN A 186 -3.30 -17.81 -2.79
CA ASN A 186 -3.82 -16.51 -3.23
C ASN A 186 -3.88 -15.46 -2.09
N ASP A 187 -2.82 -15.37 -1.29
CA ASP A 187 -2.68 -14.41 -0.19
C ASP A 187 -2.14 -13.06 -0.74
N PRO A 188 -2.95 -11.99 -0.80
CA PRO A 188 -2.53 -10.73 -1.44
C PRO A 188 -1.50 -9.93 -0.63
N PHE A 189 -1.08 -10.43 0.54
CA PHE A 189 -0.12 -9.78 1.42
C PHE A 189 1.18 -10.61 1.56
N LYS A 190 1.36 -11.69 0.79
CA LYS A 190 2.52 -12.58 0.87
C LYS A 190 3.66 -12.12 -0.05
N ASN A 191 4.73 -11.58 0.53
CA ASN A 191 5.87 -11.11 -0.23
C ASN A 191 6.69 -12.27 -0.85
N PRO A 192 7.03 -12.20 -2.15
CA PRO A 192 8.02 -13.11 -2.74
C PRO A 192 9.39 -12.81 -2.13
N LYS A 193 10.22 -13.85 -1.91
CA LYS A 193 11.51 -13.65 -1.21
C LYS A 193 12.47 -12.72 -1.95
N THR A 194 12.38 -12.65 -3.26
CA THR A 194 13.18 -11.77 -4.12
C THR A 194 12.95 -10.27 -3.88
N GLU A 195 11.87 -9.89 -3.19
CA GLU A 195 11.52 -8.49 -2.86
C GLU A 195 11.61 -8.18 -1.35
N MET A 196 12.16 -9.10 -0.55
CA MET A 196 12.29 -8.97 0.89
C MET A 196 13.69 -9.34 1.33
N ARG A 197 14.32 -8.50 2.14
CA ARG A 197 15.64 -8.80 2.69
C ARG A 197 15.57 -9.96 3.67
N ILE A 198 16.71 -10.60 3.85
CA ILE A 198 16.87 -11.73 4.77
C ILE A 198 16.59 -11.34 6.23
N GLU A 199 16.92 -10.11 6.63
CA GLU A 199 16.58 -9.54 7.94
C GLU A 199 15.08 -9.22 8.07
N GLY A 200 14.48 -8.68 7.00
CA GLY A 200 13.05 -8.36 6.96
C GLY A 200 12.18 -9.61 7.20
N PHE A 201 12.53 -10.73 6.56
CA PHE A 201 11.85 -12.00 6.82
C PHE A 201 12.11 -12.54 8.22
N LEU A 202 13.34 -12.45 8.75
CA LEU A 202 13.66 -12.90 10.12
C LEU A 202 12.86 -12.17 11.20
N ALA A 203 12.60 -10.87 11.01
CA ALA A 203 11.86 -10.07 11.95
C ALA A 203 10.35 -9.96 11.65
N SER A 204 9.87 -10.41 10.48
CA SER A 204 8.44 -10.50 10.15
C SER A 204 7.86 -11.88 10.45
N LYS A 205 7.23 -12.01 11.63
CA LYS A 205 6.42 -13.19 11.99
C LYS A 205 5.29 -13.46 10.98
N LEU A 206 4.75 -12.41 10.37
CA LEU A 206 3.65 -12.53 9.42
C LEU A 206 4.10 -13.23 8.13
N GLN A 207 5.20 -12.78 7.52
CA GLN A 207 5.72 -13.43 6.32
C GLN A 207 6.24 -14.85 6.60
N GLN A 208 6.75 -15.11 7.81
CA GLN A 208 7.06 -16.46 8.27
C GLN A 208 5.81 -17.36 8.29
N GLU A 209 4.69 -16.88 8.84
CA GLU A 209 3.42 -17.63 8.88
C GLU A 209 2.86 -17.87 7.47
N LYS A 210 2.82 -16.86 6.60
CA LYS A 210 2.38 -17.01 5.20
C LYS A 210 3.22 -18.01 4.41
N TYR A 211 4.54 -18.01 4.63
CA TYR A 211 5.46 -19.01 4.07
C TYR A 211 5.18 -20.43 4.61
N LEU A 212 4.98 -20.59 5.92
CA LEU A 212 4.70 -21.89 6.55
C LEU A 212 3.36 -22.47 6.11
N ASN A 213 2.35 -21.61 5.92
CA ASN A 213 1.03 -22.00 5.40
C ASN A 213 1.13 -22.47 3.94
N GLU A 214 1.94 -21.83 3.10
CA GLU A 214 2.23 -22.32 1.75
C GLU A 214 2.97 -23.67 1.76
N LEU A 215 3.98 -23.81 2.63
CA LEU A 215 4.70 -25.08 2.78
C LEU A 215 3.76 -26.23 3.22
N LEU A 216 2.81 -25.93 4.10
CA LEU A 216 1.75 -26.87 4.49
C LEU A 216 0.83 -27.20 3.31
N PHE A 217 0.44 -26.22 2.49
CA PHE A 217 -0.34 -26.44 1.26
C PHE A 217 0.41 -27.38 0.29
N TYR A 218 1.72 -27.21 0.09
CA TYR A 218 2.53 -28.12 -0.70
C TYR A 218 2.61 -29.54 -0.11
N ILE A 219 2.78 -29.65 1.20
CA ILE A 219 2.85 -30.94 1.91
C ILE A 219 1.50 -31.68 1.89
N LYS A 220 0.37 -30.97 1.89
CA LYS A 220 -0.98 -31.53 1.74
C LYS A 220 -1.30 -32.07 0.34
N GLU A 221 -0.35 -32.09 -0.61
CA GLU A 221 -0.51 -32.83 -1.87
C GLU A 221 -0.38 -34.37 -1.68
N PHE A 222 0.26 -34.78 -0.58
CA PHE A 222 0.68 -36.16 -0.35
C PHE A 222 -0.12 -36.87 0.75
N ASN A 223 -0.35 -38.17 0.57
CA ASN A 223 -1.11 -39.01 1.50
C ASN A 223 -0.19 -39.56 2.60
N PHE A 224 -0.24 -38.94 3.79
CA PHE A 224 0.48 -39.39 4.98
C PHE A 224 -0.42 -40.06 6.01
N ASP A 225 0.17 -40.90 6.86
CA ASP A 225 -0.48 -41.45 8.04
C ASP A 225 -0.72 -40.37 9.09
N GLU A 226 0.32 -39.57 9.40
CA GLU A 226 0.25 -38.50 10.39
C GLU A 226 -0.47 -37.24 9.84
N ASN A 227 -1.50 -36.77 10.54
CA ASN A 227 -2.26 -35.59 10.14
C ASN A 227 -1.56 -34.28 10.56
N ILE A 228 -0.54 -33.87 9.79
CA ILE A 228 0.09 -32.56 9.92
C ILE A 228 -0.98 -31.46 9.75
N GLN A 229 -1.23 -30.66 10.78
CA GLN A 229 -2.16 -29.52 10.76
C GLN A 229 -1.45 -28.17 10.73
N LYS A 230 -0.22 -28.09 11.27
CA LYS A 230 0.57 -26.85 11.28
C LYS A 230 2.06 -27.16 11.16
N ILE A 231 2.81 -26.19 10.63
CA ILE A 231 4.28 -26.17 10.60
C ILE A 231 4.73 -24.93 11.37
N SER A 232 5.84 -25.01 12.10
CA SER A 232 6.45 -23.86 12.78
C SER A 232 7.97 -23.87 12.68
N PHE A 233 8.61 -22.71 12.86
CA PHE A 233 10.05 -22.63 13.03
C PHE A 233 10.44 -22.90 14.49
N LYS A 234 11.26 -23.93 14.75
CA LYS A 234 11.98 -24.11 16.03
C LYS A 234 13.15 -23.14 16.14
N SER A 235 13.83 -22.89 15.02
CA SER A 235 14.89 -21.89 14.91
C SER A 235 15.03 -21.37 13.48
N LEU A 236 15.48 -20.12 13.37
CA LEU A 236 15.91 -19.47 12.14
C LEU A 236 17.23 -18.77 12.40
N VAL A 237 18.27 -19.10 11.64
CA VAL A 237 19.63 -18.57 11.83
C VAL A 237 20.15 -18.04 10.49
N LYS A 238 20.57 -16.77 10.46
CA LYS A 238 21.23 -16.19 9.28
C LYS A 238 22.63 -16.76 9.11
N THR A 239 23.01 -17.10 7.88
CA THR A 239 24.38 -17.43 7.51
C THR A 239 24.66 -16.81 6.15
N ASN A 240 25.38 -15.68 6.14
CA ASN A 240 25.62 -14.85 4.97
C ASN A 240 24.33 -14.52 4.22
N ASN A 241 24.09 -15.15 3.06
CA ASN A 241 23.00 -14.82 2.13
C ASN A 241 21.83 -15.82 2.20
N TYR A 242 21.84 -16.77 3.14
CA TYR A 242 20.77 -17.76 3.34
C TYR A 242 20.40 -17.90 4.83
N LEU A 243 19.22 -18.46 5.09
CA LEU A 243 18.80 -18.88 6.43
C LEU A 243 18.92 -20.39 6.57
N THR A 244 19.45 -20.85 7.70
CA THR A 244 19.23 -22.22 8.16
C THR A 244 17.98 -22.23 9.03
N ALA A 245 17.00 -23.06 8.68
CA ALA A 245 15.74 -23.21 9.42
C ALA A 245 15.63 -24.62 10.01
N THR A 246 15.20 -24.71 11.27
CA THR A 246 14.76 -25.96 11.89
C THR A 246 13.24 -25.91 12.05
N LEU A 247 12.52 -26.93 11.59
CA LEU A 247 11.05 -26.95 11.60
C LEU A 247 10.46 -27.84 12.69
N ASP A 248 9.21 -27.56 13.06
CA ASP A 248 8.29 -28.50 13.71
C ASP A 248 7.10 -28.82 12.81
N PHE A 249 6.53 -30.00 13.02
CA PHE A 249 5.28 -30.44 12.39
C PHE A 249 4.32 -30.82 13.49
N LEU A 250 3.14 -30.19 13.50
CA LEU A 250 2.20 -30.24 14.61
C LEU A 250 0.88 -30.91 14.20
N ASP A 251 0.29 -31.67 15.12
CA ASP A 251 -1.07 -32.20 15.01
C ASP A 251 -2.15 -31.13 15.30
N ASP A 252 -3.42 -31.55 15.27
CA ASP A 252 -4.60 -30.75 15.64
C ASP A 252 -4.60 -30.27 17.10
N ASN A 253 -3.81 -30.93 17.96
CA ASN A 253 -3.62 -30.60 19.37
C ASN A 253 -2.35 -29.75 19.61
N ASN A 254 -1.69 -29.27 18.56
CA ASN A 254 -0.40 -28.55 18.58
C ASN A 254 0.77 -29.36 19.19
N LYS A 255 0.73 -30.69 19.17
CA LYS A 255 1.83 -31.57 19.61
C LYS A 255 2.79 -31.84 18.45
N SER A 256 4.09 -31.86 18.76
CA SER A 256 5.15 -32.27 17.83
C SER A 256 4.94 -33.72 17.36
N LEU A 257 4.84 -33.90 16.04
CA LEU A 257 4.90 -35.20 15.35
C LEU A 257 6.34 -35.72 15.19
N LEU A 258 7.33 -34.91 15.58
CA LEU A 258 8.76 -35.20 15.56
C LEU A 258 9.25 -35.77 16.90
N ASN A 259 10.20 -36.71 16.81
CA ASN A 259 10.96 -37.20 17.94
C ASN A 259 12.12 -36.24 18.29
N GLN A 260 12.68 -36.37 19.50
CA GLN A 260 13.82 -35.53 19.95
C GLN A 260 15.07 -35.62 19.05
N ASN A 261 15.23 -36.74 18.32
CA ASN A 261 16.37 -36.97 17.44
C ASN A 261 16.16 -36.44 16.00
N ASP A 262 14.96 -36.02 15.64
CA ASP A 262 14.59 -35.63 14.26
C ASP A 262 15.09 -34.20 13.95
N GLN A 263 16.42 -34.02 13.78
CA GLN A 263 17.06 -32.73 13.45
C GLN A 263 16.84 -32.29 12.00
N ILE A 264 15.61 -31.93 11.65
CA ILE A 264 15.22 -31.49 10.31
C ILE A 264 15.68 -30.06 10.08
N LYS A 265 16.72 -29.91 9.25
CA LYS A 265 17.29 -28.63 8.82
C LYS A 265 17.02 -28.44 7.33
N ILE A 266 16.59 -27.24 6.95
CA ILE A 266 16.48 -26.79 5.56
C ILE A 266 17.16 -25.43 5.40
N TYR A 267 17.47 -25.08 4.16
CA TYR A 267 18.08 -23.81 3.78
C TYR A 267 17.12 -22.98 2.96
N LEU A 268 16.99 -21.69 3.28
CA LEU A 268 16.19 -20.73 2.54
C LEU A 268 17.13 -19.69 1.92
N ASP A 269 17.22 -19.61 0.60
CA ASP A 269 17.99 -18.64 -0.17
C ASP A 269 17.06 -17.70 -0.98
N GLU A 270 17.49 -17.14 -2.11
CA GLU A 270 16.69 -16.26 -3.00
C GLU A 270 16.05 -15.02 -2.32
N PHE A 271 16.62 -14.54 -1.22
CA PHE A 271 16.25 -13.24 -0.62
C PHE A 271 16.73 -12.06 -1.48
N GLN A 272 16.10 -10.89 -1.33
CA GLN A 272 16.55 -9.66 -1.98
C GLN A 272 18.00 -9.32 -1.59
N ASN A 273 18.91 -9.34 -2.57
CA ASN A 273 20.24 -8.75 -2.42
C ASN A 273 20.18 -7.26 -2.76
N ASN A 274 20.37 -6.39 -1.77
CA ASN A 274 20.36 -4.93 -1.96
C ASN A 274 21.35 -4.45 -3.03
N GLU A 275 22.54 -5.05 -3.14
CA GLU A 275 23.56 -4.65 -4.12
C GLU A 275 23.11 -4.86 -5.57
N ASN A 276 22.35 -5.91 -5.81
CA ASN A 276 21.77 -6.20 -7.13
C ASN A 276 20.46 -5.43 -7.34
N PHE A 277 19.62 -5.38 -6.31
CA PHE A 277 18.27 -4.80 -6.40
C PHE A 277 18.30 -3.29 -6.58
N TYR A 278 19.20 -2.60 -5.89
CA TYR A 278 19.38 -1.14 -5.99
C TYR A 278 20.58 -0.76 -6.87
N ALA A 279 21.13 -1.67 -7.70
CA ALA A 279 22.37 -1.48 -8.49
C ALA A 279 22.42 -0.22 -9.36
N GLN A 280 21.24 0.27 -9.81
CA GLN A 280 21.07 1.49 -10.60
C GLN A 280 21.17 2.78 -9.76
N TYR A 281 20.94 2.70 -8.45
CA TYR A 281 21.02 3.81 -7.51
C TYR A 281 22.38 3.77 -6.81
N LYS A 282 23.33 4.58 -7.31
CA LYS A 282 24.66 4.72 -6.74
C LYS A 282 24.84 6.09 -6.10
N ASP A 283 25.45 6.11 -4.93
CA ASP A 283 25.91 7.33 -4.29
C ASP A 283 26.96 8.02 -5.20
N VAL A 284 26.67 9.24 -5.65
CA VAL A 284 27.43 10.01 -6.64
C VAL A 284 28.82 10.38 -6.11
N LEU A 285 28.95 10.56 -4.78
CA LEU A 285 30.22 10.91 -4.14
C LEU A 285 31.19 9.71 -4.07
N THR A 286 30.69 8.54 -3.70
CA THR A 286 31.47 7.34 -3.36
C THR A 286 31.40 6.21 -4.40
N ASN A 287 30.48 6.30 -5.38
CA ASN A 287 30.13 5.27 -6.36
C ASN A 287 29.67 3.93 -5.74
N LYS A 288 29.28 3.92 -4.46
CA LYS A 288 28.69 2.74 -3.80
C LYS A 288 27.23 2.58 -4.20
N THR A 289 26.78 1.34 -4.38
CA THR A 289 25.35 1.03 -4.51
C THR A 289 24.60 1.38 -3.23
N LEU A 290 23.38 1.89 -3.38
CA LEU A 290 22.42 2.14 -2.32
C LEU A 290 22.13 0.87 -1.50
N ASN A 291 22.27 0.98 -0.18
CA ASN A 291 22.01 -0.13 0.74
C ASN A 291 21.10 0.32 1.90
N LEU A 292 19.80 -0.01 1.82
CA LEU A 292 18.83 0.34 2.86
C LEU A 292 19.13 -0.28 4.24
N ASN A 293 20.09 -1.20 4.37
CA ASN A 293 20.51 -1.72 5.67
C ASN A 293 21.33 -0.70 6.48
N ASP A 294 22.05 0.20 5.83
CA ASP A 294 22.98 1.12 6.51
C ASP A 294 22.25 2.33 7.14
N ASP A 295 21.06 2.67 6.63
CA ASP A 295 20.16 3.73 7.12
C ASP A 295 19.10 3.22 8.12
N LEU A 296 19.25 1.98 8.59
CA LEU A 296 18.46 1.40 9.67
C LEU A 296 19.29 1.38 10.96
N GLU A 297 18.91 2.22 11.92
CA GLU A 297 19.45 2.27 13.29
C GLU A 297 19.52 0.88 13.97
N ASN A 298 18.67 -0.05 13.53
CA ASN A 298 18.79 -1.47 13.79
C ASN A 298 18.53 -2.24 12.49
N VAL A 299 19.58 -2.89 11.96
CA VAL A 299 19.57 -3.65 10.70
C VAL A 299 18.49 -4.75 10.67
N ASN A 300 18.07 -5.25 11.84
CA ASN A 300 17.00 -6.25 12.02
C ASN A 300 15.58 -5.65 12.02
N LEU A 301 15.42 -4.38 11.65
CA LEU A 301 14.10 -3.81 11.39
C LEU A 301 13.50 -4.39 10.10
N VAL A 302 12.17 -4.44 10.07
CA VAL A 302 11.36 -4.83 8.90
C VAL A 302 10.90 -3.55 8.24
N LEU A 303 11.06 -3.42 6.92
CA LEU A 303 10.47 -2.32 6.15
C LEU A 303 8.98 -2.57 5.95
N PHE A 304 8.17 -1.52 5.80
CA PHE A 304 6.71 -1.70 5.69
C PHE A 304 6.28 -2.59 4.50
N ASN A 305 6.96 -2.44 3.36
CA ASN A 305 6.80 -3.27 2.16
C ASN A 305 7.38 -4.69 2.28
N GLU A 306 8.10 -5.02 3.35
CA GLU A 306 8.49 -6.39 3.68
C GLU A 306 7.44 -7.05 4.59
N GLN A 307 6.80 -6.26 5.46
CA GLN A 307 5.72 -6.72 6.32
C GLN A 307 4.44 -7.02 5.52
N TYR A 308 4.05 -6.14 4.59
CA TYR A 308 2.88 -6.30 3.71
C TYR A 308 3.33 -6.24 2.24
N GLN A 309 2.66 -6.99 1.36
CA GLN A 309 2.97 -6.97 -0.08
C GLN A 309 2.28 -5.80 -0.79
N ASN A 310 3.04 -5.07 -1.62
CA ASN A 310 2.56 -3.94 -2.41
C ASN A 310 1.61 -2.97 -1.67
N PRO A 311 1.93 -2.52 -0.43
CA PRO A 311 1.17 -1.46 0.22
C PRO A 311 1.11 -0.21 -0.67
N THR A 312 -0.03 0.48 -0.69
CA THR A 312 -0.26 1.61 -1.61
C THR A 312 -0.85 2.80 -0.88
N ILE A 313 -0.21 3.96 -1.08
CA ILE A 313 -0.70 5.26 -0.64
C ILE A 313 -1.82 5.69 -1.58
N LYS A 314 -3.04 5.77 -1.05
CA LYS A 314 -4.21 6.35 -1.72
C LYS A 314 -4.57 7.69 -1.11
N PHE A 315 -5.31 8.48 -1.88
CA PHE A 315 -5.89 9.73 -1.41
C PHE A 315 -7.42 9.66 -1.54
N LYS A 316 -8.11 10.21 -0.55
CA LYS A 316 -9.55 10.46 -0.59
C LYS A 316 -9.85 11.62 -1.55
N ASP A 317 -11.10 11.74 -2.00
CA ASP A 317 -11.59 12.85 -2.84
C ASP A 317 -11.02 14.20 -2.40
N ASN A 318 -10.22 14.82 -3.28
CA ASN A 318 -9.42 16.01 -2.96
C ASN A 318 -9.35 16.99 -4.13
N ILE A 319 -8.99 18.23 -3.83
CA ILE A 319 -8.96 19.32 -4.81
C ILE A 319 -7.97 19.13 -5.97
N LEU A 320 -7.00 18.20 -5.88
CA LEU A 320 -6.02 17.98 -6.94
C LEU A 320 -6.52 16.93 -7.97
N GLY A 321 -7.54 16.15 -7.61
CA GLY A 321 -8.09 15.07 -8.44
C GLY A 321 -7.16 13.87 -8.57
N ILE A 322 -6.41 13.56 -7.51
CA ILE A 322 -5.41 12.48 -7.47
C ILE A 322 -5.94 11.37 -6.55
N ASN A 323 -5.92 10.12 -6.99
CA ASN A 323 -6.49 8.99 -6.24
C ASN A 323 -5.42 8.12 -5.57
N GLU A 324 -4.20 8.10 -6.11
CA GLU A 324 -3.09 7.28 -5.61
C GLU A 324 -1.73 7.93 -5.89
N TYR A 325 -0.71 7.50 -5.15
CA TYR A 325 0.62 8.12 -5.21
C TYR A 325 1.35 7.91 -6.55
N ASP A 326 1.18 6.80 -7.27
CA ASP A 326 1.83 6.63 -8.59
C ASP A 326 1.37 7.70 -9.61
N GLN A 327 0.13 8.21 -9.51
CA GLN A 327 -0.37 9.34 -10.30
C GLN A 327 0.33 10.67 -9.97
N THR A 328 1.00 10.77 -8.81
CA THR A 328 1.82 11.95 -8.45
C THR A 328 3.19 11.94 -9.13
N MET A 329 3.68 10.76 -9.51
CA MET A 329 4.93 10.59 -10.28
C MET A 329 4.68 10.67 -11.79
N HIS A 330 3.61 10.03 -12.26
CA HIS A 330 3.22 9.96 -13.67
C HIS A 330 1.84 10.56 -13.91
N PRO A 331 1.64 11.87 -13.70
CA PRO A 331 0.37 12.53 -13.97
C PRO A 331 0.14 12.73 -15.47
N ASP A 332 -1.11 12.70 -15.91
CA ASP A 332 -1.49 13.04 -17.30
C ASP A 332 -1.06 14.47 -17.68
N LYS A 333 -1.10 15.40 -16.72
CA LYS A 333 -0.64 16.79 -16.86
C LYS A 333 0.57 17.06 -15.96
N LYS A 334 1.70 17.45 -16.57
CA LYS A 334 3.00 17.60 -15.87
C LYS A 334 2.99 18.54 -14.67
N TYR A 335 2.18 19.61 -14.69
CA TYR A 335 2.11 20.54 -13.55
C TYR A 335 1.55 19.88 -12.27
N LYS A 336 0.89 18.71 -12.38
CA LYS A 336 0.37 17.96 -11.22
C LYS A 336 1.40 17.04 -10.55
N GLN A 337 2.62 16.98 -11.07
CA GLN A 337 3.69 16.12 -10.55
C GLN A 337 4.06 16.50 -9.11
N PHE A 338 4.55 15.52 -8.33
CA PHE A 338 5.03 15.75 -6.96
C PHE A 338 6.52 15.46 -6.87
N ASN A 339 7.25 16.42 -6.33
CA ASN A 339 8.53 16.15 -5.69
C ASN A 339 8.36 15.87 -4.20
N ILE A 340 9.47 15.57 -3.53
CA ILE A 340 9.48 15.24 -2.10
C ILE A 340 8.92 16.38 -1.22
N ASN A 341 9.07 17.63 -1.66
CA ASN A 341 8.73 18.82 -0.89
C ASN A 341 7.22 19.03 -0.90
N LEU A 342 6.59 18.90 -2.07
CA LEU A 342 5.12 18.89 -2.18
C LEU A 342 4.51 17.69 -1.45
N PHE A 343 5.13 16.51 -1.50
CA PHE A 343 4.65 15.36 -0.71
C PHE A 343 4.76 15.60 0.80
N LYS A 344 5.85 16.22 1.28
CA LYS A 344 5.95 16.66 2.68
C LYS A 344 4.87 17.68 3.03
N TYR A 345 4.64 18.68 2.18
CA TYR A 345 3.60 19.68 2.42
C TYR A 345 2.20 19.06 2.52
N LEU A 346 1.88 18.11 1.63
CA LEU A 346 0.64 17.35 1.67
C LEU A 346 0.55 16.51 2.96
N PHE A 347 1.61 15.81 3.34
CA PHE A 347 1.64 15.03 4.59
C PHE A 347 1.44 15.92 5.83
N ASP A 348 2.18 17.02 5.95
CA ASP A 348 2.17 17.90 7.13
C ASP A 348 0.80 18.58 7.35
N ASN A 349 0.03 18.84 6.29
CA ASN A 349 -1.18 19.68 6.34
C ASN A 349 -2.49 18.95 5.95
N TYR A 350 -2.39 17.79 5.29
CA TYR A 350 -3.50 17.02 4.72
C TYR A 350 -3.36 15.52 4.98
N GLN A 351 -2.72 15.14 6.08
CA GLN A 351 -2.58 13.74 6.51
C GLN A 351 -3.93 12.99 6.51
N ASP A 352 -5.03 13.70 6.80
CA ASP A 352 -6.39 13.19 6.80
C ASP A 352 -6.91 12.74 5.43
N LEU A 353 -6.34 13.24 4.33
CA LEU A 353 -6.62 12.77 2.97
C LEU A 353 -5.93 11.45 2.64
N ILE A 354 -4.85 11.10 3.36
CA ILE A 354 -3.95 9.99 3.01
C ILE A 354 -4.42 8.69 3.66
N GLU A 355 -4.51 7.62 2.86
CA GLU A 355 -4.88 6.27 3.29
C GLU A 355 -3.83 5.25 2.86
N ILE A 356 -3.50 4.29 3.72
CA ILE A 356 -2.60 3.18 3.39
C ILE A 356 -3.45 1.93 3.14
N THR A 357 -3.41 1.43 1.90
CA THR A 357 -4.16 0.26 1.44
C THR A 357 -3.25 -0.92 1.11
N ASN A 358 -3.82 -2.08 0.76
CA ASN A 358 -3.14 -3.38 0.60
C ASN A 358 -2.44 -3.86 1.89
N VAL A 359 -3.19 -3.81 2.98
CA VAL A 359 -2.78 -4.21 4.34
C VAL A 359 -3.89 -5.05 4.99
N GLU A 360 -3.54 -5.91 5.94
CA GLU A 360 -4.41 -7.00 6.45
C GLU A 360 -5.60 -6.55 7.33
N ASN A 361 -6.54 -5.78 6.76
CA ASN A 361 -7.68 -5.20 7.49
C ASN A 361 -7.24 -4.41 8.75
N LYS A 362 -6.00 -3.86 8.72
CA LYS A 362 -5.40 -3.07 9.80
C LYS A 362 -5.53 -1.57 9.53
N ASN A 363 -5.91 -0.82 10.57
CA ASN A 363 -5.86 0.63 10.54
C ASN A 363 -4.40 1.10 10.73
N ILE A 364 -3.72 1.37 9.62
CA ILE A 364 -2.33 1.85 9.63
C ILE A 364 -2.32 3.34 9.94
N LYS A 365 -1.64 3.72 11.03
CA LYS A 365 -1.39 5.12 11.37
C LYS A 365 -0.06 5.56 10.74
N ILE A 366 -0.09 6.63 9.96
CA ILE A 366 1.13 7.34 9.57
C ILE A 366 1.60 8.19 10.77
N GLU A 367 2.88 8.08 11.15
CA GLU A 367 3.41 8.76 12.35
C GLU A 367 4.25 10.00 12.02
N LYS A 368 5.14 9.89 11.02
CA LYS A 368 5.97 11.01 10.53
C LYS A 368 6.47 10.76 9.11
N PHE A 369 6.82 11.84 8.42
CA PHE A 369 7.57 11.84 7.17
C PHE A 369 8.87 12.63 7.35
N GLU A 370 9.98 12.07 6.87
CA GLU A 370 11.31 12.67 6.92
C GLU A 370 11.97 12.63 5.54
N PHE A 371 12.71 13.68 5.18
CA PHE A 371 13.63 13.62 4.03
C PHE A 371 14.79 12.68 4.38
N SER A 372 15.13 11.76 3.46
CA SER A 372 16.28 10.87 3.64
C SER A 372 17.56 11.53 3.13
N LYS A 373 18.68 11.23 3.81
CA LYS A 373 20.03 11.60 3.37
C LYS A 373 20.58 10.65 2.31
N LEU A 374 19.87 9.56 2.03
CA LEU A 374 20.19 8.58 0.98
C LEU A 374 20.39 9.25 -0.38
N LEU A 375 21.29 8.64 -1.18
CA LEU A 375 21.71 9.17 -2.47
C LEU A 375 22.11 10.65 -2.37
N ASN A 376 23.14 10.93 -1.57
CA ASN A 376 23.76 12.25 -1.44
C ASN A 376 22.79 13.38 -1.07
N ASN A 377 21.82 13.13 -0.19
CA ASN A 377 20.80 14.10 0.20
C ASN A 377 20.14 14.79 -1.02
N SER A 378 19.97 14.06 -2.12
CA SER A 378 19.45 14.53 -3.41
C SER A 378 18.00 15.03 -3.38
N LEU A 379 17.34 14.94 -2.22
CA LEU A 379 15.91 15.19 -2.04
C LEU A 379 15.00 14.29 -2.93
N SER A 380 15.54 13.20 -3.49
CA SER A 380 14.76 12.20 -4.24
C SER A 380 14.25 11.02 -3.38
N ILE A 381 14.66 10.90 -2.11
CA ILE A 381 14.21 9.81 -1.21
C ILE A 381 13.51 10.36 0.04
N GLY A 382 12.23 10.00 0.21
CA GLY A 382 11.46 10.22 1.43
C GLY A 382 11.40 8.98 2.33
N LYS A 383 11.16 9.18 3.62
CA LYS A 383 11.00 8.11 4.62
C LYS A 383 9.71 8.32 5.42
N LEU A 384 8.71 7.48 5.20
CA LEU A 384 7.51 7.38 6.04
C LEU A 384 7.76 6.43 7.21
N PHE A 385 7.09 6.70 8.33
CA PHE A 385 7.03 5.80 9.48
C PHE A 385 5.57 5.41 9.72
N LEU A 386 5.29 4.10 9.63
CA LEU A 386 3.93 3.54 9.63
C LEU A 386 3.75 2.59 10.80
N ASN A 387 2.73 2.83 11.63
CA ASN A 387 2.42 2.05 12.81
C ASN A 387 1.13 1.24 12.59
N ASP A 388 1.21 -0.08 12.79
CA ASP A 388 0.10 -1.02 12.57
C ASP A 388 -0.69 -1.37 13.84
N GLY A 389 -0.46 -0.64 14.92
CA GLY A 389 -0.98 -0.89 16.27
C GLY A 389 -0.09 -1.76 17.14
N GLN A 390 0.94 -2.41 16.57
CA GLN A 390 1.90 -3.23 17.32
C GLN A 390 3.35 -2.76 17.14
N LYS A 391 3.70 -2.27 15.95
CA LYS A 391 5.08 -1.85 15.62
C LYS A 391 5.07 -0.71 14.60
N THR A 392 6.02 0.21 14.75
CA THR A 392 6.36 1.20 13.72
C THR A 392 7.38 0.62 12.75
N TYR A 393 7.10 0.75 11.46
CA TYR A 393 7.90 0.28 10.34
C TYR A 393 8.37 1.50 9.51
N PRO A 394 9.67 1.62 9.19
CA PRO A 394 10.11 2.56 8.18
C PRO A 394 9.72 2.08 6.78
N TRP A 395 9.40 3.04 5.91
CA TRP A 395 9.12 2.83 4.49
C TRP A 395 9.83 3.94 3.73
N PHE A 396 10.45 3.64 2.59
CA PHE A 396 11.20 4.62 1.78
C PHE A 396 10.52 4.82 0.43
N SER A 397 10.63 5.99 -0.20
CA SER A 397 9.88 6.31 -1.44
C SER A 397 10.14 5.32 -2.59
N ILE A 398 11.38 4.86 -2.75
CA ILE A 398 11.76 3.77 -3.68
C ILE A 398 11.10 2.41 -3.38
N ASN A 399 10.35 2.30 -2.29
CA ASN A 399 9.55 1.14 -1.92
C ASN A 399 8.04 1.49 -1.78
N PHE A 400 7.61 2.74 -1.99
CA PHE A 400 6.21 3.18 -1.78
C PHE A 400 5.21 2.60 -2.77
N THR A 401 5.69 2.05 -3.89
CA THR A 401 4.86 1.65 -5.02
C THR A 401 5.43 0.37 -5.66
N PRO A 402 4.63 -0.43 -6.38
CA PRO A 402 5.14 -1.61 -7.11
C PRO A 402 6.25 -1.26 -8.11
N HIS A 403 6.20 -0.04 -8.66
CA HIS A 403 7.12 0.49 -9.65
C HIS A 403 8.37 1.16 -9.05
N LYS A 404 8.40 1.35 -7.72
CA LYS A 404 9.61 1.64 -6.93
C LYS A 404 10.33 2.94 -7.32
N HIS A 405 9.54 3.98 -7.55
CA HIS A 405 10.03 5.29 -8.00
C HIS A 405 10.74 6.12 -6.92
N LEU A 406 11.76 6.86 -7.34
CA LEU A 406 12.28 8.03 -6.63
C LEU A 406 11.28 9.19 -6.73
N PHE A 407 11.37 10.16 -5.82
CA PHE A 407 10.80 11.47 -6.08
C PHE A 407 11.61 12.16 -7.18
N ASP A 408 10.87 12.71 -8.13
CA ASP A 408 11.34 13.80 -8.98
C ASP A 408 11.80 15.00 -8.15
N GLY A 409 12.65 15.81 -8.75
CA GLY A 409 13.42 16.85 -8.07
C GLY A 409 12.82 18.25 -8.22
N PHE A 410 13.64 19.21 -8.63
CA PHE A 410 13.30 20.62 -8.63
C PHE A 410 13.78 21.34 -9.88
N ILE A 411 12.98 22.29 -10.35
CA ILE A 411 13.37 23.26 -11.37
C ILE A 411 14.25 24.34 -10.71
N ILE A 412 15.42 24.59 -11.30
CA ILE A 412 16.47 25.48 -10.76
C ILE A 412 16.70 26.74 -11.61
N LYS A 413 15.75 27.08 -12.48
CA LYS A 413 15.72 28.33 -13.25
C LYS A 413 14.48 29.13 -12.91
N ASN A 414 14.63 30.45 -12.86
CA ASN A 414 13.55 31.40 -12.55
C ASN A 414 12.65 31.66 -13.78
N GLU A 415 12.20 30.60 -14.44
CA GLU A 415 11.56 30.63 -15.76
C GLU A 415 10.37 29.67 -15.84
N LEU A 416 9.27 30.13 -16.43
CA LEU A 416 8.07 29.34 -16.71
C LEU A 416 8.15 28.66 -18.08
N GLY A 417 7.44 27.54 -18.26
CA GLY A 417 7.43 26.79 -19.53
C GLY A 417 8.46 25.67 -19.65
N LEU A 418 9.02 25.21 -18.53
CA LEU A 418 10.15 24.26 -18.48
C LEU A 418 9.76 22.78 -18.34
N PHE A 419 8.50 22.41 -18.08
CA PHE A 419 8.10 21.00 -17.90
C PHE A 419 8.32 20.16 -19.17
N SER A 420 8.36 20.80 -20.34
CA SER A 420 8.70 20.21 -21.65
C SER A 420 10.22 20.08 -21.89
N LYS A 421 11.06 20.74 -21.08
CA LYS A 421 12.48 21.05 -21.39
C LYS A 421 13.46 20.68 -20.27
N LEU A 422 13.07 19.80 -19.34
CA LEU A 422 13.88 19.40 -18.17
C LEU A 422 15.20 18.73 -18.57
N ASN A 423 16.33 19.26 -18.08
CA ASN A 423 17.68 18.77 -18.33
C ASN A 423 18.65 19.26 -17.23
N SER A 424 19.90 18.79 -17.22
CA SER A 424 20.88 19.09 -16.15
C SER A 424 21.32 20.56 -16.03
N GLN A 425 20.87 21.47 -16.92
CA GLN A 425 21.07 22.92 -16.79
C GLN A 425 19.91 23.63 -16.08
N ASN A 426 18.71 23.02 -16.02
CA ASN A 426 17.51 23.63 -15.46
C ASN A 426 16.73 22.75 -14.46
N TYR A 427 17.18 21.50 -14.23
CA TYR A 427 16.54 20.53 -13.36
C TYR A 427 17.56 19.81 -12.47
N PHE A 428 17.36 19.91 -11.15
CA PHE A 428 18.12 19.20 -10.12
C PHE A 428 17.34 18.01 -9.60
N SER A 429 17.95 16.83 -9.65
CA SER A 429 17.44 15.58 -9.12
C SER A 429 18.63 14.67 -8.78
N TYR A 430 18.39 13.52 -8.14
CA TYR A 430 19.41 12.47 -8.02
C TYR A 430 20.12 12.16 -9.35
N ASN A 431 19.37 12.05 -10.45
CA ASN A 431 19.89 11.68 -11.77
C ASN A 431 20.70 12.80 -12.45
N THR A 432 20.65 14.04 -11.95
CA THR A 432 21.39 15.19 -12.50
C THR A 432 22.45 15.77 -11.54
N LEU A 433 22.63 15.17 -10.36
CA LEU A 433 23.70 15.54 -9.43
C LEU A 433 25.09 15.35 -10.05
N LYS A 434 25.99 16.30 -9.77
CA LYS A 434 27.39 16.24 -10.18
C LYS A 434 28.34 16.11 -8.99
N LYS A 435 29.53 15.60 -9.28
CA LYS A 435 30.67 15.54 -8.36
C LYS A 435 31.80 16.39 -8.93
N GLU A 436 32.12 17.49 -8.26
CA GLU A 436 33.27 18.35 -8.59
C GLU A 436 34.21 18.43 -7.38
N ASN A 437 35.53 18.38 -7.61
CA ASN A 437 36.56 18.50 -6.56
C ASN A 437 36.36 17.59 -5.33
N ASN A 438 35.84 16.37 -5.54
CA ASN A 438 35.45 15.41 -4.49
C ASN A 438 34.35 15.91 -3.51
N GLN A 439 33.52 16.85 -3.94
CA GLN A 439 32.30 17.28 -3.27
C GLN A 439 31.10 17.12 -4.22
N ILE A 440 29.88 17.21 -3.68
CA ILE A 440 28.65 17.21 -4.46
C ILE A 440 28.28 18.65 -4.79
N GLU A 441 28.09 18.94 -6.08
CA GLU A 441 27.54 20.21 -6.53
C GLU A 441 26.02 20.18 -6.36
N TYR A 442 25.51 20.99 -5.42
CA TYR A 442 24.08 21.30 -5.32
C TYR A 442 23.81 22.61 -6.09
N PRO A 443 22.63 22.75 -6.72
CA PRO A 443 22.27 24.00 -7.39
C PRO A 443 22.17 25.17 -6.41
N GLN A 444 22.43 26.37 -6.90
CA GLN A 444 21.98 27.59 -6.22
C GLN A 444 20.44 27.65 -6.25
N GLY A 445 19.82 27.95 -5.11
CA GLY A 445 18.38 28.12 -5.03
C GLY A 445 17.90 29.44 -5.65
N ILE A 446 16.66 29.42 -6.13
CA ILE A 446 15.99 30.58 -6.73
C ILE A 446 15.56 31.51 -5.60
N ASP A 447 15.77 32.82 -5.79
CA ASP A 447 15.36 33.85 -4.84
C ASP A 447 13.83 33.95 -4.74
N ALA A 448 13.31 34.00 -3.52
CA ALA A 448 11.87 33.96 -3.25
C ALA A 448 11.13 35.23 -3.71
N ASP A 449 11.71 36.43 -3.48
CA ASP A 449 11.14 37.68 -3.94
C ASP A 449 11.20 37.75 -5.47
N GLU A 450 12.35 37.40 -6.06
CA GLU A 450 12.56 37.43 -7.51
C GLU A 450 11.61 36.48 -8.26
N PHE A 451 11.38 35.27 -7.74
CA PHE A 451 10.41 34.33 -8.30
C PHE A 451 8.98 34.84 -8.17
N PHE A 452 8.63 35.41 -7.01
CA PHE A 452 7.30 35.92 -6.73
C PHE A 452 6.93 37.07 -7.66
N GLU A 453 7.83 38.04 -7.86
CA GLU A 453 7.59 39.16 -8.78
C GLU A 453 7.55 38.72 -10.24
N GLN A 454 8.40 37.78 -10.66
CA GLN A 454 8.55 37.43 -12.07
C GLN A 454 7.52 36.43 -12.60
N ASN A 455 7.02 35.51 -11.76
CA ASN A 455 6.33 34.30 -12.22
C ASN A 455 5.02 33.97 -11.47
N PHE A 456 4.84 34.40 -10.22
CA PHE A 456 3.75 33.88 -9.37
C PHE A 456 2.34 34.25 -9.85
N ILE A 457 2.14 35.42 -10.46
CA ILE A 457 0.82 35.82 -10.98
C ILE A 457 0.36 34.89 -12.11
N ASP A 458 1.25 34.55 -13.05
CA ASP A 458 0.95 33.60 -14.12
C ASP A 458 0.67 32.19 -13.57
N ILE A 459 1.41 31.74 -12.54
CA ILE A 459 1.16 30.46 -11.87
C ILE A 459 -0.25 30.42 -11.26
N VAL A 460 -0.67 31.46 -10.53
CA VAL A 460 -2.01 31.53 -9.94
C VAL A 460 -3.09 31.58 -11.03
N ASN A 461 -2.90 32.41 -12.07
CA ASN A 461 -3.85 32.53 -13.18
C ASN A 461 -4.07 31.20 -13.91
N PHE A 462 -2.99 30.48 -14.24
CA PHE A 462 -3.04 29.17 -14.88
C PHE A 462 -3.77 28.14 -14.00
N LEU A 463 -3.40 28.06 -12.71
CA LEU A 463 -4.01 27.11 -11.78
C LEU A 463 -5.49 27.41 -11.48
N ILE A 464 -5.91 28.68 -11.54
CA ILE A 464 -7.33 29.05 -11.41
C ILE A 464 -8.11 28.65 -12.66
N GLU A 465 -7.65 28.94 -13.88
CA GLU A 465 -8.33 28.52 -15.13
C GLU A 465 -8.49 26.99 -15.17
N GLU A 466 -7.43 26.24 -14.89
CA GLU A 466 -7.43 24.77 -14.83
C GLU A 466 -8.40 24.20 -13.78
N ASN A 467 -8.90 25.02 -12.85
CA ASN A 467 -9.76 24.59 -11.75
C ASN A 467 -11.08 25.38 -11.62
N ILE A 468 -11.51 26.18 -12.61
CA ILE A 468 -12.80 26.92 -12.54
C ILE A 468 -14.01 25.99 -12.41
N SER A 469 -13.91 24.75 -12.91
CA SER A 469 -14.93 23.70 -12.86
C SER A 469 -14.74 22.71 -11.71
N ASN A 470 -13.68 22.87 -10.89
CA ASN A 470 -13.32 21.93 -9.84
C ASN A 470 -14.33 22.00 -8.67
N LEU A 471 -15.27 21.05 -8.68
CA LEU A 471 -16.35 20.99 -7.69
C LEU A 471 -15.84 20.80 -6.26
N ILE A 472 -14.74 20.06 -6.04
CA ILE A 472 -14.20 19.82 -4.69
C ILE A 472 -13.53 21.10 -4.15
N LEU A 473 -12.86 21.87 -5.02
CA LEU A 473 -12.31 23.18 -4.67
C LEU A 473 -13.41 24.16 -4.26
N TRP A 474 -14.47 24.28 -5.07
CA TRP A 474 -15.50 25.32 -4.97
C TRP A 474 -16.82 24.87 -4.29
N ASN A 475 -16.78 23.79 -3.50
CA ASN A 475 -17.90 23.24 -2.71
C ASN A 475 -19.14 22.84 -3.54
N ASN A 476 -18.97 21.99 -4.54
CA ASN A 476 -20.00 21.41 -5.42
C ASN A 476 -20.67 22.37 -6.43
N PHE A 477 -19.99 23.47 -6.79
CA PHE A 477 -20.39 24.40 -7.86
C PHE A 477 -19.14 24.84 -8.65
N PRO A 478 -19.24 25.28 -9.91
CA PRO A 478 -18.17 26.03 -10.58
C PRO A 478 -17.88 27.38 -9.90
N MET A 479 -16.65 27.88 -10.07
CA MET A 479 -16.21 29.18 -9.52
C MET A 479 -17.14 30.33 -9.89
N HIS A 480 -17.59 30.39 -11.15
CA HIS A 480 -18.45 31.44 -11.70
C HIS A 480 -19.88 31.43 -11.15
N GLU A 481 -20.31 30.34 -10.49
CA GLU A 481 -21.60 30.26 -9.80
C GLU A 481 -21.51 30.64 -8.32
N ARG A 482 -20.29 30.60 -7.73
CA ARG A 482 -20.04 30.99 -6.34
C ARG A 482 -19.98 32.51 -6.18
N THR A 483 -20.58 33.04 -5.11
CA THR A 483 -20.47 34.46 -4.75
C THR A 483 -19.22 34.72 -3.91
N SER A 484 -18.56 35.87 -4.12
CA SER A 484 -17.42 36.31 -3.31
C SER A 484 -17.75 36.34 -1.80
N THR A 485 -18.97 36.72 -1.44
CA THR A 485 -19.49 36.69 -0.07
C THR A 485 -19.47 35.31 0.58
N TYR A 486 -19.74 34.23 -0.18
CA TYR A 486 -19.67 32.86 0.36
C TYR A 486 -18.22 32.44 0.59
N ILE A 487 -17.29 32.85 -0.28
CA ILE A 487 -15.86 32.56 -0.14
C ILE A 487 -15.30 33.25 1.12
N VAL A 488 -15.58 34.53 1.33
CA VAL A 488 -15.13 35.27 2.52
C VAL A 488 -15.75 34.72 3.81
N HIS A 489 -17.05 34.36 3.81
CA HIS A 489 -17.69 33.77 4.98
C HIS A 489 -17.07 32.42 5.40
N ASN A 490 -16.57 31.65 4.45
CA ASN A 490 -15.93 30.34 4.68
C ASN A 490 -14.39 30.42 4.51
N LYS A 491 -13.79 31.60 4.69
CA LYS A 491 -12.42 31.89 4.22
C LYS A 491 -11.37 30.88 4.67
N ASN A 492 -11.39 30.39 5.91
CA ASN A 492 -10.39 29.44 6.42
C ASN A 492 -10.34 28.14 5.58
N GLU A 493 -11.47 27.72 4.99
CA GLU A 493 -11.54 26.57 4.09
C GLU A 493 -10.88 26.89 2.75
N PHE A 494 -11.21 28.06 2.17
CA PHE A 494 -10.70 28.50 0.88
C PHE A 494 -9.22 28.91 0.93
N GLU A 495 -8.76 29.54 2.01
CA GLU A 495 -7.33 29.78 2.30
C GLU A 495 -6.56 28.46 2.27
N LYS A 496 -7.02 27.45 3.03
CA LYS A 496 -6.40 26.12 3.06
C LYS A 496 -6.33 25.53 1.64
N LYS A 497 -7.46 25.44 0.94
CA LYS A 497 -7.52 24.86 -0.41
C LYS A 497 -6.67 25.60 -1.44
N LEU A 498 -6.72 26.94 -1.47
CA LEU A 498 -5.94 27.76 -2.40
C LEU A 498 -4.43 27.66 -2.08
N SER A 499 -4.05 27.56 -0.81
CA SER A 499 -2.67 27.26 -0.41
C SER A 499 -2.17 25.93 -0.98
N LEU A 500 -2.97 24.85 -0.94
CA LEU A 500 -2.58 23.58 -1.55
C LEU A 500 -2.52 23.65 -3.08
N LEU A 501 -3.51 24.31 -3.72
CA LEU A 501 -3.52 24.50 -5.16
C LEU A 501 -2.25 25.23 -5.65
N PHE A 502 -1.92 26.38 -5.04
CA PHE A 502 -0.76 27.17 -5.48
C PHE A 502 0.58 26.55 -5.05
N SER A 503 0.62 25.85 -3.92
CA SER A 503 1.80 25.08 -3.50
C SER A 503 2.11 23.94 -4.47
N GLN A 504 1.11 23.31 -5.13
CA GLN A 504 1.35 22.22 -6.09
C GLN A 504 2.40 22.58 -7.14
N LEU A 505 2.29 23.76 -7.74
CA LEU A 505 3.20 24.17 -8.81
C LEU A 505 4.43 24.91 -8.28
N VAL A 506 4.28 25.78 -7.27
CA VAL A 506 5.42 26.56 -6.73
C VAL A 506 6.46 25.66 -6.05
N LEU A 507 6.05 24.60 -5.32
CA LEU A 507 7.00 23.72 -4.63
C LEU A 507 7.83 22.81 -5.58
N LEU A 508 7.51 22.78 -6.89
CA LEU A 508 8.34 22.16 -7.93
C LEU A 508 9.62 22.95 -8.25
N TYR A 509 9.71 24.22 -7.82
CA TYR A 509 10.87 25.07 -8.01
C TYR A 509 11.76 25.07 -6.74
N TYR A 510 13.08 25.13 -6.93
CA TYR A 510 14.06 25.11 -5.84
C TYR A 510 14.20 26.50 -5.18
N ILE A 511 13.12 27.00 -4.59
CA ILE A 511 13.04 28.37 -4.03
C ILE A 511 13.60 28.39 -2.61
N THR A 512 14.53 29.31 -2.34
CA THR A 512 15.25 29.43 -1.06
C THR A 512 15.55 30.88 -0.67
N ASN A 513 15.66 31.19 0.63
CA ASN A 513 16.28 32.45 1.07
C ASN A 513 17.82 32.31 1.10
N LYS A 514 18.52 33.23 0.42
CA LYS A 514 20.00 33.35 0.36
C LYS A 514 20.68 33.51 1.72
N GLU A 515 19.98 34.04 2.74
CA GLU A 515 20.53 34.25 4.08
C GLU A 515 20.57 32.97 4.93
N ASN A 516 19.52 32.15 4.85
CA ASN A 516 19.31 30.99 5.73
C ASN A 516 19.41 29.63 5.02
N ASN A 517 19.48 29.60 3.68
CA ASN A 517 19.43 28.40 2.84
C ASN A 517 18.22 27.48 3.11
N THR A 518 17.12 28.03 3.62
CA THR A 518 15.88 27.28 3.87
C THR A 518 15.06 27.16 2.59
N LEU A 519 14.62 25.94 2.31
CA LEU A 519 13.69 25.63 1.22
C LEU A 519 12.27 26.09 1.58
N ILE A 520 11.52 26.58 0.59
CA ILE A 520 10.08 26.83 0.73
C ILE A 520 9.32 25.57 1.18
N LYS A 521 8.35 25.75 2.07
CA LYS A 521 7.44 24.72 2.59
C LYS A 521 6.02 24.87 2.05
N GLU A 522 5.51 26.10 1.95
CA GLU A 522 4.14 26.37 1.47
C GLU A 522 3.99 27.75 0.83
N VAL A 523 3.04 27.87 -0.08
CA VAL A 523 2.42 29.15 -0.47
C VAL A 523 1.23 29.38 0.45
N LYS A 524 1.35 30.32 1.38
CA LYS A 524 0.29 30.68 2.32
C LYS A 524 -0.64 31.72 1.71
N VAL A 525 -1.93 31.44 1.68
CA VAL A 525 -2.99 32.36 1.21
C VAL A 525 -3.70 32.97 2.41
N LYS A 526 -4.02 34.27 2.33
CA LYS A 526 -4.91 34.94 3.28
C LYS A 526 -5.98 35.72 2.51
N ILE A 527 -7.25 35.51 2.86
CA ILE A 527 -8.39 36.28 2.35
C ILE A 527 -8.61 37.50 3.28
N LEU A 528 -8.81 38.67 2.69
CA LEU A 528 -9.05 39.91 3.43
C LEU A 528 -10.55 40.13 3.69
N ASP A 529 -10.87 40.65 4.88
CA ASP A 529 -12.24 41.04 5.29
C ASP A 529 -12.63 42.44 4.79
N ASP A 530 -12.17 42.80 3.58
CA ASP A 530 -12.50 44.07 2.93
C ASP A 530 -13.88 44.02 2.27
N ASP A 531 -14.49 45.18 1.98
CA ASP A 531 -15.71 45.28 1.17
C ASP A 531 -15.54 44.57 -0.18
N THR A 532 -16.19 43.41 -0.32
CA THR A 532 -16.07 42.58 -1.52
C THR A 532 -16.82 43.21 -2.68
N ASN A 533 -16.08 43.54 -3.74
CA ASN A 533 -16.70 43.86 -5.02
C ASN A 533 -17.49 42.65 -5.56
N PHE A 534 -18.55 42.91 -6.32
CA PHE A 534 -19.32 41.85 -6.97
C PHE A 534 -18.42 41.05 -7.93
N GLY A 535 -18.30 39.75 -7.69
CA GLY A 535 -17.46 38.85 -8.48
C GLY A 535 -15.98 38.75 -8.09
N SER A 536 -15.49 39.47 -7.07
CA SER A 536 -14.10 39.36 -6.63
C SER A 536 -13.89 39.30 -5.12
N ILE A 537 -12.76 38.71 -4.73
CA ILE A 537 -12.24 38.71 -3.34
C ILE A 537 -10.84 39.30 -3.33
N TYR A 538 -10.41 39.79 -2.18
CA TYR A 538 -9.06 40.32 -1.98
C TYR A 538 -8.19 39.34 -1.20
N LEU A 539 -6.95 39.16 -1.68
CA LEU A 539 -5.98 38.17 -1.23
C LEU A 539 -4.63 38.79 -0.91
N ASN A 540 -3.94 38.20 0.07
CA ASN A 540 -2.49 38.31 0.26
C ASN A 540 -1.85 36.92 0.18
N PHE A 541 -0.55 36.89 -0.13
CA PHE A 541 0.23 35.67 -0.27
C PHE A 541 1.55 35.79 0.51
N ASP A 542 2.04 34.70 1.07
CA ASP A 542 3.37 34.61 1.68
C ASP A 542 4.02 33.28 1.30
N PHE A 543 5.34 33.26 1.08
CA PHE A 543 6.10 32.02 0.91
C PHE A 543 6.70 31.66 2.25
N ILE A 544 6.27 30.55 2.85
CA ILE A 544 6.70 30.14 4.19
C ILE A 544 7.70 28.99 4.05
N ASP A 545 8.77 29.01 4.84
CA ASP A 545 9.81 27.97 4.86
C ASP A 545 9.56 26.84 5.88
N HIS A 546 10.45 25.84 5.92
CA HIS A 546 10.35 24.74 6.89
C HIS A 546 10.61 25.15 8.36
N ASN A 547 11.14 26.35 8.61
CA ASN A 547 11.20 26.96 9.96
C ASN A 547 9.93 27.74 10.32
N ASN A 548 8.97 27.84 9.39
CA ASN A 548 7.75 28.66 9.45
C ASN A 548 8.04 30.18 9.43
N GLN A 549 9.15 30.58 8.81
CA GLN A 549 9.50 31.97 8.54
C GLN A 549 9.02 32.39 7.15
N SER A 550 8.71 33.67 7.01
CA SER A 550 8.34 34.30 5.74
C SER A 550 9.59 34.56 4.90
N LEU A 551 9.61 33.98 3.70
CA LEU A 551 10.67 34.14 2.68
C LEU A 551 10.48 35.41 1.84
N LEU A 552 9.27 36.01 1.86
CA LEU A 552 8.99 37.25 1.12
C LEU A 552 9.25 38.50 1.96
N ASN A 553 9.73 39.56 1.30
CA ASN A 553 9.88 40.86 1.93
C ASN A 553 8.52 41.46 2.37
N ASN A 554 8.58 42.48 3.22
CA ASN A 554 7.41 43.13 3.81
C ASN A 554 6.51 43.85 2.78
N ASN A 555 6.99 44.19 1.59
CA ASN A 555 6.15 44.79 0.56
C ASN A 555 5.34 43.71 -0.18
N LEU A 556 6.00 42.61 -0.58
CA LEU A 556 5.36 41.55 -1.37
C LEU A 556 4.31 40.77 -0.59
N LYS A 557 4.56 40.40 0.67
CA LYS A 557 3.55 39.67 1.47
C LYS A 557 2.38 40.52 1.95
N ASN A 558 2.58 41.84 2.05
CA ASN A 558 1.50 42.78 2.37
C ASN A 558 0.80 43.32 1.11
N GLN A 559 1.31 43.06 -0.10
CA GLN A 559 0.65 43.43 -1.35
C GLN A 559 -0.72 42.76 -1.46
N LYS A 560 -1.75 43.59 -1.61
CA LYS A 560 -3.13 43.17 -1.86
C LYS A 560 -3.31 42.80 -3.34
N TYR A 561 -3.97 41.67 -3.58
CA TYR A 561 -4.35 41.18 -4.91
C TYR A 561 -5.87 41.06 -5.01
N GLU A 562 -6.42 41.26 -6.20
CA GLU A 562 -7.83 40.99 -6.51
C GLU A 562 -7.92 39.68 -7.30
N LEU A 563 -8.64 38.68 -6.77
CA LEU A 563 -9.00 37.46 -7.50
C LEU A 563 -10.45 37.58 -8.00
N LYS A 564 -10.61 37.51 -9.31
CA LYS A 564 -11.88 37.52 -10.06
C LYS A 564 -12.28 36.11 -10.49
N GLY A 565 -13.44 35.99 -11.12
CA GLY A 565 -13.96 34.72 -11.66
C GLY A 565 -15.18 34.20 -10.90
N PHE A 566 -15.62 34.90 -9.86
CA PHE A 566 -16.84 34.58 -9.10
C PHE A 566 -18.09 35.22 -9.72
N LYS A 567 -19.26 34.76 -9.28
CA LYS A 567 -20.57 35.26 -9.71
C LYS A 567 -20.68 36.78 -9.57
N GLY A 568 -20.90 37.46 -10.69
CA GLY A 568 -20.89 38.92 -10.81
C GLY A 568 -19.64 39.51 -11.46
N THR A 569 -18.64 38.69 -11.80
CA THR A 569 -17.41 39.15 -12.49
C THR A 569 -17.75 39.77 -13.86
N ASN A 570 -17.14 40.92 -14.14
CA ASN A 570 -17.03 41.43 -15.51
C ASN A 570 -15.88 40.69 -16.22
N TYR A 571 -16.22 39.71 -17.06
CA TYR A 571 -15.26 38.85 -17.75
C TYR A 571 -14.53 39.51 -18.93
N LYS A 572 -14.86 40.76 -19.31
CA LYS A 572 -14.33 41.42 -20.52
C LYS A 572 -12.81 41.23 -20.72
N LEU A 573 -11.99 41.51 -19.70
CA LEU A 573 -10.52 41.37 -19.79
C LEU A 573 -10.05 39.92 -19.92
N ILE A 574 -10.80 38.98 -19.34
CA ILE A 574 -10.54 37.53 -19.43
C ILE A 574 -10.90 37.05 -20.83
N ASP A 575 -12.04 37.49 -21.38
CA ASP A 575 -12.50 37.11 -22.73
C ASP A 575 -11.63 37.75 -23.84
N GLU A 576 -11.15 38.98 -23.64
CA GLU A 576 -10.19 39.64 -24.52
C GLU A 576 -8.85 38.90 -24.53
N LYS A 577 -8.31 38.52 -23.36
CA LYS A 577 -7.08 37.72 -23.28
C LYS A 577 -7.28 36.29 -23.80
N ARG A 578 -8.44 35.68 -23.60
CA ARG A 578 -8.78 34.34 -24.13
C ARG A 578 -8.71 34.35 -25.66
N LYS A 579 -9.31 35.35 -26.32
CA LYS A 579 -9.24 35.54 -27.78
C LYS A 579 -7.82 35.81 -28.29
N GLU A 580 -7.03 36.60 -27.55
CA GLU A 580 -5.61 36.84 -27.87
C GLU A 580 -4.83 35.51 -27.90
N LEU A 581 -4.96 34.68 -26.86
CA LEU A 581 -4.29 33.40 -26.75
C LEU A 581 -4.84 32.37 -27.75
N GLU A 582 -6.15 32.35 -28.00
CA GLU A 582 -6.80 31.53 -29.04
C GLU A 582 -6.23 31.81 -30.44
N SER A 583 -5.75 33.03 -30.73
CA SER A 583 -5.14 33.39 -32.02
C SER A 583 -3.68 32.91 -32.22
N GLN A 584 -2.99 32.50 -31.16
CA GLN A 584 -1.57 32.10 -31.24
C GLN A 584 -1.41 30.68 -31.82
N GLU A 585 -0.39 30.44 -32.67
CA GLU A 585 -0.13 29.11 -33.23
C GLU A 585 0.34 28.09 -32.18
N ASN A 586 1.25 28.50 -31.28
CA ASN A 586 1.71 27.67 -30.18
C ASN A 586 0.69 27.67 -29.03
N LYS A 587 0.32 26.48 -28.54
CA LYS A 587 -0.62 26.27 -27.43
C LYS A 587 0.05 25.74 -26.15
N GLU A 588 1.37 25.86 -26.00
CA GLU A 588 2.13 25.39 -24.82
C GLU A 588 1.57 25.95 -23.49
N TYR A 589 0.89 27.10 -23.51
CA TYR A 589 0.20 27.71 -22.35
C TYR A 589 -1.01 26.91 -21.81
N LEU A 590 -1.53 25.92 -22.54
CA LEU A 590 -2.62 25.05 -22.07
C LEU A 590 -2.15 23.91 -21.17
N GLU A 591 -0.88 23.52 -21.28
CA GLU A 591 -0.30 22.39 -20.53
C GLU A 591 0.57 22.83 -19.35
N GLN A 592 1.02 24.08 -19.36
CA GLN A 592 1.86 24.68 -18.32
C GLN A 592 1.73 26.21 -18.31
N PRO A 593 1.97 26.90 -17.18
CA PRO A 593 2.03 28.35 -17.16
C PRO A 593 3.16 28.84 -18.06
N ILE A 594 2.88 29.87 -18.85
CA ILE A 594 3.86 30.60 -19.69
C ILE A 594 3.70 32.09 -19.39
N LYS A 595 4.83 32.80 -19.25
CA LYS A 595 4.88 34.19 -18.79
C LYS A 595 4.06 35.13 -19.68
N ASN A 596 3.14 35.89 -19.08
CA ASN A 596 2.14 36.75 -19.74
C ASN A 596 1.16 36.03 -20.70
N GLN A 597 1.12 34.70 -20.73
CA GLN A 597 0.20 33.89 -21.56
C GLN A 597 -0.89 33.20 -20.74
N THR A 598 -1.31 33.82 -19.64
CA THR A 598 -2.35 33.30 -18.75
C THR A 598 -3.57 34.22 -18.71
N LEU A 599 -4.71 33.70 -18.28
CA LEU A 599 -5.95 34.48 -18.18
C LEU A 599 -5.99 35.30 -16.89
N PRO A 600 -6.32 36.61 -16.92
CA PRO A 600 -6.10 37.53 -15.79
C PRO A 600 -7.19 37.42 -14.70
N TYR A 601 -7.26 36.26 -14.06
CA TYR A 601 -8.10 36.01 -12.87
C TYR A 601 -7.56 36.76 -11.65
N LEU A 602 -6.25 36.71 -11.42
CA LEU A 602 -5.53 37.45 -10.39
C LEU A 602 -4.86 38.70 -10.98
N LYS A 603 -4.94 39.82 -10.27
CA LYS A 603 -4.09 41.00 -10.51
C LYS A 603 -3.73 41.70 -9.20
N LYS A 604 -2.65 42.50 -9.20
CA LYS A 604 -2.38 43.43 -8.09
C LYS A 604 -3.56 44.39 -7.92
N ALA A 605 -3.95 44.67 -6.68
CA ALA A 605 -4.85 45.78 -6.37
C ALA A 605 -4.10 47.11 -6.47
N VAL A 606 -4.84 48.17 -6.77
CA VAL A 606 -4.40 49.58 -6.81
C VAL A 606 -5.06 50.28 -5.63
#